data_AF-A0A519EN67-F1
#
_entry.id   AF-A0A519EN67-F1
#
_cell.length_a   1.000
_cell.length_b   1.000
_cell.length_c   1.000
_cell.angle_alpha   90.00
_cell.angle_beta   90.00
_cell.angle_gamma   90.00
#
_symmetry.space_group_name_H-M   'P 1'
#
loop_
_entity.id
_entity.type
_entity.pdbx_description
1 polymer ?
#
loop_
_entity_poly.entity_id
_entity_poly.type
_entity_poly.pdbx_seq_one_letter_code
_entity_poly.pdbx_strand_id
1 'polypeptide(L)' 'PSETFSNEKLLAQALDKIRAGDILLAHLGIWSRKDPWAPANLEPLIVGLKQKGFCFQTLRQHPAYRDWIAKHS' A
#
# COMPACT_ATOMS: atom_id res chain seq x y z
N PRO A 1 14.85 -0.71 -14.11
CA PRO A 1 14.99 0.74 -13.81
C PRO A 1 13.60 1.40 -13.78
N SER A 2 13.40 2.52 -13.08
CA SER A 2 12.08 3.20 -13.01
C SER A 2 11.53 3.62 -14.38
N GLU A 3 12.33 3.51 -15.44
CA GLU A 3 11.95 3.76 -16.83
C GLU A 3 11.05 2.69 -17.45
N THR A 4 11.06 1.45 -16.95
CA THR A 4 10.21 0.36 -17.49
C THR A 4 8.81 0.33 -16.87
N PHE A 5 8.68 0.87 -15.65
CA PHE A 5 7.42 0.92 -14.90
C PHE A 5 7.31 2.27 -14.18
N SER A 6 6.59 3.21 -14.81
CA SER A 6 6.28 4.50 -14.20
C SER A 6 5.44 4.33 -12.92
N ASN A 7 5.49 5.35 -12.05
CA ASN A 7 4.65 5.40 -10.86
C ASN A 7 3.17 5.25 -11.23
N GLU A 8 2.69 5.92 -12.27
CA GLU A 8 1.32 5.80 -12.77
C GLU A 8 0.95 4.37 -13.20
N LYS A 9 1.83 3.69 -13.94
CA LYS A 9 1.58 2.30 -14.38
C LYS A 9 1.48 1.35 -13.19
N LEU A 10 2.34 1.53 -12.19
CA LEU A 10 2.32 0.73 -10.97
C LEU A 10 1.06 0.99 -10.13
N LEU A 11 0.62 2.25 -10.05
CA LEU A 11 -0.62 2.62 -9.37
C LEU A 11 -1.83 1.98 -10.06
N ALA A 12 -1.94 2.13 -11.38
CA ALA A 12 -3.04 1.54 -12.15
C ALA A 12 -3.09 0.01 -12.01
N GLN A 13 -1.93 -0.65 -12.07
CA GLN A 13 -1.84 -2.09 -11.87
C GLN A 13 -2.26 -2.50 -10.44
N ALA A 14 -1.84 -1.77 -9.42
CA ALA A 14 -2.23 -2.05 -8.04
C ALA A 14 -3.75 -1.90 -7.85
N LEU A 15 -4.33 -0.81 -8.37
CA LEU A 15 -5.77 -0.58 -8.31
C LEU A 15 -6.58 -1.65 -9.06
N ASP A 16 -6.06 -2.20 -10.16
CA ASP A 16 -6.72 -3.29 -10.91
C ASP A 16 -6.61 -4.64 -10.20
N LYS A 17 -5.44 -4.97 -9.66
CA LYS A 17 -5.11 -6.34 -9.21
C LYS A 17 -5.40 -6.64 -7.75
N ILE A 18 -5.41 -5.64 -6.86
CA ILE A 18 -5.62 -5.84 -5.42
C ILE A 18 -7.05 -6.34 -5.12
N ARG A 19 -7.16 -7.36 -4.28
CA ARG A 19 -8.39 -8.03 -3.87
C ARG A 19 -8.51 -8.11 -2.35
N ALA A 20 -9.74 -8.34 -1.88
CA ALA A 20 -9.98 -8.60 -0.47
C ALA A 20 -9.29 -9.91 -0.05
N GLY A 21 -8.56 -9.88 1.06
CA GLY A 21 -7.76 -11.01 1.55
C GLY A 21 -6.28 -10.96 1.16
N ASP A 22 -5.87 -10.06 0.26
CA ASP A 22 -4.45 -9.88 -0.08
C ASP A 22 -3.68 -9.26 1.09
N ILE A 23 -2.42 -9.70 1.27
CA ILE A 23 -1.45 -9.04 2.14
C ILE A 23 -0.51 -8.24 1.25
N LEU A 24 -0.51 -6.92 1.43
CA LEU A 24 0.32 -6.00 0.64
C LEU A 24 1.57 -5.61 1.42
N LEU A 25 2.72 -5.66 0.73
CA LEU A 25 4.00 -5.17 1.22
C LEU A 25 4.54 -4.15 0.22
N ALA A 26 4.87 -2.95 0.69
CA ALA A 26 5.42 -1.89 -0.15
C ALA A 26 6.68 -1.28 0.48
N HIS A 27 7.70 -1.06 -0.35
CA HIS A 27 8.84 -0.24 0.00
C HIS A 27 8.53 1.21 -0.35
N LEU A 28 8.50 2.10 0.65
CA LEU A 28 8.06 3.49 0.47
C LEU A 28 9.07 4.37 -0.28
N GLY A 29 10.30 3.89 -0.45
CA GLY A 29 11.32 4.55 -1.26
C GLY A 29 12.47 3.60 -1.53
N ILE A 30 13.11 3.79 -2.68
CA ILE A 30 14.40 3.18 -3.02
C ILE A 30 15.26 4.24 -3.69
N TRP A 31 16.57 4.22 -3.44
CA TRP A 31 17.51 5.24 -3.92
C TRP A 31 17.60 5.30 -5.45
N SER A 32 17.26 4.20 -6.14
CA SER A 32 17.36 4.08 -7.59
C SER A 32 16.13 4.57 -8.37
N ARG A 33 15.10 5.11 -7.69
CA ARG A 33 13.97 5.75 -8.39
C ARG A 33 14.22 7.23 -8.58
N LYS A 34 14.05 7.69 -9.83
CA LYS A 34 14.08 9.10 -10.18
C LYS A 34 12.95 9.89 -9.51
N ASP A 35 11.77 9.29 -9.40
CA ASP A 35 10.60 9.84 -8.72
C ASP A 35 10.20 8.95 -7.52
N PRO A 36 10.23 9.47 -6.29
CA PRO A 36 9.87 8.71 -5.09
C PRO A 36 8.46 8.13 -5.16
N TRP A 37 8.33 6.83 -4.88
CA TRP A 37 7.04 6.14 -5.00
C TRP A 37 6.01 6.58 -3.96
N ALA A 38 6.37 6.67 -2.67
CA ALA A 38 5.37 6.94 -1.63
C ALA A 38 4.68 8.30 -1.77
N PRO A 39 5.40 9.42 -1.99
CA PRO A 39 4.77 10.72 -2.22
C PRO A 39 3.88 10.73 -3.49
N ALA A 40 4.29 10.03 -4.55
CA ALA A 40 3.55 10.03 -5.81
C ALA A 40 2.32 9.09 -5.80
N ASN A 41 2.40 7.95 -5.12
CA ASN A 41 1.45 6.86 -5.31
C ASN A 41 0.74 6.36 -4.05
N LEU A 42 1.29 6.55 -2.85
CA LEU A 42 0.72 5.91 -1.65
C LEU A 42 -0.68 6.46 -1.35
N GLU A 43 -0.83 7.78 -1.34
CA GLU A 43 -2.13 8.41 -1.11
C GLU A 43 -3.14 8.09 -2.23
N PRO A 44 -2.81 8.25 -3.53
CA PRO A 44 -3.69 7.84 -4.62
C PRO A 44 -4.12 6.38 -4.56
N LEU A 45 -3.22 5.47 -4.16
CA LEU A 45 -3.54 4.05 -4.00
C LEU A 45 -4.56 3.84 -2.88
N ILE A 46 -4.35 4.43 -1.71
CA ILE A 46 -5.27 4.29 -0.57
C ILE A 46 -6.63 4.88 -0.93
N VAL A 47 -6.68 6.06 -1.52
CA VAL A 47 -7.93 6.72 -1.94
C VAL A 47 -8.67 5.88 -2.97
N GLY A 48 -7.98 5.40 -4.01
CA GLY A 48 -8.58 4.58 -5.05
C GLY A 48 -9.12 3.24 -4.52
N LEU A 49 -8.41 2.58 -3.61
CA LEU A 49 -8.91 1.36 -2.97
C LEU A 49 -10.12 1.65 -2.06
N LYS A 50 -10.15 2.76 -1.33
CA LYS A 50 -11.33 3.17 -0.56
C LYS A 50 -12.55 3.39 -1.46
N GLN A 51 -12.36 4.02 -2.63
CA GLN A 51 -13.44 4.19 -3.62
C GLN A 51 -13.97 2.86 -4.15
N LYS A 52 -13.13 1.81 -4.21
CA LYS A 52 -13.54 0.44 -4.53
C LYS A 52 -14.20 -0.30 -3.36
N GLY A 53 -14.40 0.34 -2.22
CA GLY A 53 -15.06 -0.23 -1.04
C GLY A 53 -14.13 -0.89 -0.02
N PHE A 54 -12.80 -0.76 -0.16
CA PHE A 54 -11.87 -1.26 0.86
C PHE A 54 -11.86 -0.38 2.10
N CYS A 55 -11.72 -1.01 3.27
CA CYS A 55 -11.52 -0.34 4.55
C CYS A 55 -10.13 -0.66 5.09
N PHE A 56 -9.43 0.35 5.59
CA PHE A 56 -8.07 0.21 6.11
C PHE A 56 -8.04 0.49 7.60
N GLN A 57 -7.30 -0.35 8.33
CA GLN A 57 -7.07 -0.19 9.75
C GLN A 57 -5.60 -0.47 10.05
N THR A 58 -5.04 0.23 11.04
CA THR A 58 -3.66 -0.06 11.48
C THR A 58 -3.60 -1.45 12.13
N LEU A 59 -2.48 -2.16 11.99
CA LEU A 59 -2.30 -3.48 12.59
C LEU A 59 -2.56 -3.48 14.11
N ARG A 60 -2.22 -2.39 14.80
CA ARG A 60 -2.46 -2.20 16.24
C ARG A 60 -3.93 -2.35 16.63
N GLN A 61 -4.86 -2.06 15.72
CA GLN A 61 -6.29 -2.14 15.97
C GLN A 61 -6.95 -3.38 15.31
N HIS A 62 -6.19 -4.19 14.57
CA HIS A 62 -6.73 -5.36 13.87
C HIS A 62 -7.18 -6.43 14.87
N PRO A 63 -8.40 -6.98 14.75
CA PRO A 63 -8.98 -7.86 15.78
C PRO A 63 -8.14 -9.09 16.09
N ALA A 64 -7.47 -9.67 15.08
CA ALA A 64 -6.60 -10.83 15.25
C ALA A 64 -5.22 -10.53 15.87
N TYR A 65 -4.76 -9.27 15.81
CA TYR A 65 -3.38 -8.91 16.17
C TYR A 65 -3.28 -7.96 17.38
N ARG A 66 -4.36 -7.26 17.73
CA ARG A 66 -4.35 -6.22 18.77
C ARG A 66 -3.79 -6.71 20.11
N ASP A 67 -4.21 -7.90 20.55
CA ASP A 67 -3.83 -8.45 21.87
C ASP A 67 -2.38 -8.94 21.88
N TRP A 68 -1.91 -9.48 20.74
CA TRP A 68 -0.53 -9.89 20.60
C TRP A 68 0.41 -8.68 20.59
N ILE A 69 0.07 -7.63 19.84
CA ILE A 69 0.84 -6.39 19.79
C ILE A 69 0.92 -5.75 21.17
N ALA A 70 -0.21 -5.61 21.89
CA ALA A 70 -0.24 -5.00 23.22
C ALA A 70 0.64 -5.71 24.26
N LYS A 71 0.91 -7.01 24.06
CA LYS A 71 1.76 -7.81 24.96
C LYS A 71 3.25 -7.76 24.61
N HIS A 72 3.63 -7.31 23.41
CA HIS A 72 5.00 -7.40 22.88
C HIS A 72 5.53 -6.07 22.30
N SER A 73 4.87 -4.95 22.58
CA SER A 73 5.26 -3.61 22.12
C SER A 73 5.82 -2.75 23.23
#